data_AF-A0A9P2YF52-F1
#
_entry.id   AF-A0A9P2YF52-F1
#
_cell.length_a   1.000
_cell.length_b   1.000
_cell.length_c   1.000
_cell.angle_alpha   90.00
_cell.angle_beta   90.00
_cell.angle_gamma   90.00
#
_symmetry.space_group_name_H-M   'P 1'
#
loop_
_entity.id
_entity.type
_entity.pdbx_description
1 polymer ?
#
loop_
_entity_poly.entity_id
_entity_poly.type
_entity_poly.pdbx_seq_one_letter_code
_entity_poly.pdbx_strand_id
1 'polypeptide(L)' 'MVNADGSVDIYFGPKPPAGKENNWVQTNLGTGWNTILRLYGPLEPWFDKTWRPGEIELK' A
#
# COMPACT_ATOMS: atom_id res chain seq x y z
N MET A 1 -12.41 1.42 -4.07
CA MET A 1 -10.93 1.52 -4.02
C MET A 1 -10.50 2.53 -2.97
N VAL A 2 -11.11 3.71 -2.92
CA VAL A 2 -10.88 4.73 -1.88
C VAL A 2 -11.86 4.53 -0.72
N ASN A 3 -11.37 4.69 0.51
CA ASN A 3 -12.14 4.62 1.75
C ASN A 3 -12.92 5.93 1.99
N ALA A 4 -13.86 5.93 2.94
CA ALA A 4 -14.70 7.10 3.23
C ALA A 4 -13.90 8.31 3.73
N ASP A 5 -12.75 8.09 4.37
CA ASP A 5 -11.82 9.12 4.84
C ASP A 5 -10.84 9.62 3.76
N GLY A 6 -10.98 9.12 2.52
CA GLY A 6 -10.08 9.44 1.41
C GLY A 6 -8.80 8.60 1.35
N SER A 7 -8.55 7.71 2.31
CA SER A 7 -7.41 6.80 2.29
C SER A 7 -7.59 5.66 1.25
N VAL A 8 -6.51 4.95 0.94
CA VAL A 8 -6.51 3.81 0.04
C VAL A 8 -5.75 2.65 0.69
N ASP A 9 -6.41 1.49 0.77
CA ASP A 9 -5.77 0.25 1.20
C ASP A 9 -5.15 -0.49 0.01
N ILE A 10 -3.95 -1.03 0.19
CA ILE A 10 -3.31 -1.95 -0.75
C ILE A 10 -3.04 -3.26 -0.03
N TYR A 11 -3.50 -4.36 -0.62
CA TYR A 11 -3.33 -5.71 -0.08
C TYR A 11 -2.18 -6.44 -0.78
N PHE A 12 -1.44 -7.25 -0.04
CA PHE A 12 -0.34 -8.07 -0.57
C PHE A 12 -0.60 -9.53 -0.21
N GLY A 13 -0.46 -10.44 -1.17
CA GLY A 13 -0.70 -11.86 -0.90
C GLY A 13 -0.72 -12.70 -2.17
N PRO A 14 -0.75 -14.04 -2.07
CA PRO A 14 -0.80 -14.93 -3.24
C PRO A 14 -2.16 -14.96 -3.93
N LYS A 15 -3.22 -14.51 -3.24
CA LYS A 15 -4.58 -14.37 -3.77
C LYS A 15 -5.18 -13.06 -3.24
N PRO A 16 -6.07 -12.40 -4.00
CA PRO A 16 -6.74 -11.21 -3.52
C PRO A 16 -7.74 -11.55 -2.39
N PRO A 17 -7.88 -10.69 -1.37
CA PRO A 17 -9.02 -10.74 -0.47
C PRO A 17 -10.33 -10.49 -1.24
N ALA A 18 -11.43 -11.08 -0.79
CA ALA A 18 -12.73 -10.93 -1.42
C ALA A 18 -13.16 -9.45 -1.49
N GLY A 19 -13.54 -8.99 -2.68
CA GLY A 19 -13.98 -7.61 -2.92
C GLY A 19 -12.84 -6.58 -2.98
N LYS A 20 -11.57 -7.01 -2.93
CA LYS A 20 -10.38 -6.17 -2.97
C LYS A 20 -9.49 -6.48 -4.18
N GLU A 21 -10.04 -7.16 -5.19
CA GLU A 21 -9.34 -7.66 -6.37
C GLU A 21 -8.63 -6.53 -7.15
N ASN A 22 -9.17 -5.31 -7.10
CA ASN A 22 -8.62 -4.14 -7.79
C ASN A 22 -7.59 -3.35 -6.97
N ASN A 23 -7.36 -3.70 -5.70
CA ASN A 23 -6.45 -3.01 -4.77
C ASN A 23 -5.42 -3.99 -4.18
N TRP A 24 -4.95 -4.95 -4.97
CA TRP A 24 -4.10 -6.04 -4.51
C TRP A 24 -2.87 -6.23 -5.41
N VAL A 25 -1.75 -6.56 -4.78
CA VAL A 25 -0.51 -6.95 -5.44
C VAL A 25 -0.22 -8.41 -5.12
N GLN A 26 -0.12 -9.22 -6.17
CA GLN A 26 0.20 -10.63 -6.05
C GLN A 26 1.63 -10.82 -5.53
N THR A 27 1.78 -11.68 -4.52
CA THR A 27 3.08 -12.16 -4.03
C THR A 27 3.22 -13.67 -4.27
N ASN A 28 4.46 -14.16 -4.29
CA ASN A 28 4.73 -15.59 -4.46
C ASN A 28 4.83 -16.29 -3.11
N LEU A 29 4.17 -17.44 -2.96
CA LEU A 29 4.27 -18.27 -1.76
C LEU A 29 5.73 -18.68 -1.51
N GLY A 30 6.19 -18.54 -0.26
CA GLY A 30 7.54 -18.92 0.17
C GLY A 30 8.66 -18.02 -0.35
N THR A 31 8.36 -16.91 -1.02
CA THR A 31 9.36 -15.98 -1.56
C THR A 31 9.28 -14.62 -0.85
N GLY A 32 10.43 -14.10 -0.40
CA GLY A 32 10.51 -12.76 0.17
C GLY A 32 10.24 -11.66 -0.87
N TRP A 33 9.77 -10.51 -0.41
CA TRP A 33 9.49 -9.35 -1.27
C TRP A 33 9.80 -8.04 -0.53
N ASN A 34 9.91 -6.96 -1.29
CA ASN A 34 10.03 -5.59 -0.79
C ASN A 34 9.08 -4.66 -1.55
N THR A 35 8.85 -3.46 -1.00
CA THR A 35 8.04 -2.42 -1.63
C THR A 35 8.85 -1.14 -1.81
N ILE A 36 8.50 -0.37 -2.84
CA ILE A 36 9.04 0.97 -3.08
C ILE A 36 7.86 1.91 -3.33
N LEU A 37 7.70 2.90 -2.46
CA LEU A 37 6.79 4.00 -2.71
C LEU A 37 7.47 5.01 -3.65
N ARG A 38 6.81 5.34 -4.77
CA ARG A 38 7.23 6.42 -5.66
C ARG A 38 6.23 7.56 -5.61
N LEU A 39 6.71 8.75 -5.33
CA LEU A 39 5.92 9.98 -5.33
C LEU A 39 6.32 10.82 -6.54
N TYR A 40 5.32 11.27 -7.29
CA TYR A 40 5.52 12.13 -8.47
C TYR A 40 5.03 13.53 -8.11
N GLY A 41 5.97 14.47 -7.93
CA GLY A 41 5.67 15.81 -7.41
C GLY A 41 5.24 15.81 -5.93
N PRO A 42 6.04 15.25 -5.00
CA PRO A 42 5.73 15.31 -3.58
C PRO A 42 5.72 16.76 -3.07
N LEU A 43 4.86 17.04 -2.08
CA LEU A 43 4.75 18.34 -1.41
C LEU A 43 5.65 18.41 -0.17
N GLU A 44 5.83 19.61 0.40
CA GLU A 44 6.62 19.89 1.60
C GLU A 44 6.41 18.90 2.77
N PRO A 45 5.19 18.43 3.10
CA PRO A 45 4.99 17.47 4.20
C PRO A 45 5.77 16.16 4.09
N TRP A 46 6.09 15.73 2.86
CA TRP A 46 6.97 14.58 2.63
C TRP A 46 8.41 14.88 3.04
N PHE A 47 8.92 16.05 2.65
CA PHE A 47 10.30 16.47 2.93
C PHE A 47 10.51 16.81 4.41
N ASP A 48 9.54 17.49 5.01
CA ASP A 48 9.51 17.83 6.44
C ASP A 48 9.19 16.63 7.33
N LYS A 49 8.84 15.48 6.71
CA LYS A 49 8.49 14.22 7.40
C LYS A 49 7.32 14.36 8.38
N THR A 50 6.44 15.31 8.14
CA THR A 50 5.19 15.48 8.91
C THR A 50 4.11 14.52 8.44
N TRP A 51 4.29 13.93 7.25
CA TRP A 51 3.45 12.86 6.73
C TRP A 51 4.29 11.71 6.13
N ARG A 52 3.83 10.48 6.35
CA ARG A 52 4.32 9.25 5.71
C ARG A 52 3.19 8.21 5.67
N PRO A 53 3.20 7.23 4.74
CA PRO A 53 2.28 6.10 4.83
C PRO A 53 2.50 5.30 6.13
N GLY A 54 1.49 4.55 6.53
CA GLY A 54 1.62 3.55 7.60
C GLY A 54 2.57 2.42 7.21
N GLU A 55 2.96 1.63 8.21
CA GLU A 55 3.74 0.41 8.00
C GLU A 55 2.89 -0.67 7.33
N ILE A 56 3.54 -1.65 6.69
CA ILE A 56 2.84 -2.85 6.22
C ILE A 56 2.49 -3.71 7.42
N GLU A 57 1.22 -4.09 7.53
CA GLU A 57 0.68 -4.90 8.61
C GLU A 57 0.34 -6.32 8.15
N LEU A 58 0.56 -7.30 9.00
CA LEU A 58 0.04 -8.66 8.83
C LEU A 58 -1.40 -8.70 9.38
N LYS A 59 -2.37 -8.95 8.50
CA LYS A 59 -3.80 -9.08 8.86
C LYS A 59 -4.34 -10.44 8.48
#